data_AF-A0A6C0HWV3-F1
#
_entry.id   AF-A0A6C0HWV3-F1
#
_cell.length_a   1.000
_cell.length_b   1.000
_cell.length_c   1.000
_cell.angle_alpha   90.00
_cell.angle_beta   90.00
_cell.angle_gamma   90.00
#
_symmetry.space_group_name_H-M   'P 1'
#
loop_
_entity.id
_entity.type
_entity.pdbx_description
1 polymer ?
#
loop_
_entity_poly.entity_id
_entity_poly.type
_entity_poly.pdbx_seq_one_letter_code
_entity_poly.pdbx_strand_id
1 'polypeptide(L)'
;MTTPAQILFQRIILVLNSVISMEFIKSTRTIKGDTQNSERKVIEKIEETFIGMGLTFTPAGSQQSKDFRNVGGIGLNIEVKKTDSFEIYFNDTCPSKDINYIILFTGKEYKRKPENNIPPQLCFINGEQFLADAPWIEDYIAELTVLKDKYARGENKKQLKGIMSVYPRPTLKANVSSFLVRPS
;
A
#
# COMPACT_ATOMS: atom_id res chain seq x y z
N MET A 1 -4.83 23.42 9.97
CA MET A 1 -6.01 22.86 10.67
C MET A 1 -6.05 21.38 10.39
N THR A 2 -6.23 20.53 11.41
CA THR A 2 -6.33 19.08 11.25
C THR A 2 -7.67 18.72 10.62
N THR A 3 -7.67 17.93 9.54
CA THR A 3 -8.88 17.54 8.83
C THR A 3 -9.61 16.40 9.56
N PRO A 4 -10.94 16.22 9.35
CA PRO A 4 -11.66 15.06 9.88
C PRO A 4 -11.01 13.72 9.47
N ALA A 5 -10.50 13.63 8.23
CA ALA A 5 -9.80 12.44 7.74
C ALA A 5 -8.50 12.17 8.51
N GLN A 6 -7.73 13.20 8.84
CA GLN A 6 -6.52 13.07 9.67
C GLN A 6 -6.88 12.61 11.10
N ILE A 7 -7.93 13.17 11.70
CA ILE A 7 -8.40 12.77 13.03
C ILE A 7 -8.83 11.30 13.04
N LEU A 8 -9.63 10.89 12.05
CA LEU A 8 -10.08 9.49 11.94
C LEU A 8 -8.89 8.55 11.72
N PHE A 9 -7.95 8.91 10.85
CA PHE A 9 -6.77 8.08 10.61
C PHE A 9 -5.91 7.93 11.87
N GLN A 10 -5.72 8.99 12.66
CA GLN A 10 -5.05 8.88 13.97
C GLN A 10 -5.79 7.96 14.95
N ARG A 11 -7.13 7.98 14.97
CA ARG A 11 -7.91 7.04 15.78
C ARG A 11 -7.72 5.59 15.29
N ILE A 12 -7.72 5.37 13.99
CA ILE A 12 -7.45 4.07 13.36
C ILE A 12 -6.06 3.56 13.77
N ILE A 13 -5.02 4.42 13.73
CA ILE A 13 -3.66 4.10 14.17
C ILE A 13 -3.66 3.58 15.62
N LEU A 14 -4.33 4.28 16.53
CA LEU A 14 -4.39 3.88 17.94
C LEU A 14 -5.07 2.52 18.14
N VAL A 15 -6.18 2.28 17.45
CA VAL A 15 -6.90 0.99 17.54
C VAL A 15 -6.09 -0.13 16.92
N LEU A 16 -5.51 0.08 15.73
CA LEU A 16 -4.71 -0.96 15.08
C LEU A 16 -3.49 -1.37 15.90
N ASN A 17 -2.81 -0.42 16.52
CA ASN A 17 -1.69 -0.72 17.42
C ASN A 17 -2.12 -1.50 18.67
N SER A 18 -3.40 -1.41 19.10
CA SER A 18 -3.88 -2.17 20.25
C SER A 18 -4.41 -3.57 19.90
N VAL A 19 -4.93 -3.76 18.68
CA VAL A 19 -5.55 -5.04 18.27
C VAL A 19 -4.65 -5.93 17.42
N ILE A 20 -3.67 -5.36 16.71
CA ILE A 20 -2.75 -6.13 15.88
C ILE A 20 -1.49 -6.45 16.69
N SER A 21 -1.34 -7.71 17.05
CA SER A 21 -0.15 -8.19 17.77
C SER A 21 1.04 -8.40 16.84
N MET A 22 2.25 -8.34 17.39
CA MET A 22 3.48 -8.73 16.67
C MET A 22 3.41 -10.17 16.16
N GLU A 23 2.74 -11.07 16.89
CA GLU A 23 2.55 -12.48 16.50
C GLU A 23 1.71 -12.59 15.24
N PHE A 24 0.61 -11.81 15.16
CA PHE A 24 -0.19 -11.73 13.94
C PHE A 24 0.66 -11.25 12.77
N ILE A 25 1.40 -10.15 12.94
CA ILE A 25 2.25 -9.60 11.87
C ILE A 25 3.28 -10.65 11.40
N LYS A 26 3.95 -11.37 12.32
CA LYS A 26 4.87 -12.46 11.95
C LYS A 26 4.17 -13.58 11.19
N SER A 27 2.95 -13.95 11.59
CA SER A 27 2.18 -15.02 10.93
C SER A 27 1.85 -14.71 9.47
N THR A 28 1.88 -13.42 9.09
CA THR A 28 1.62 -12.97 7.72
C THR A 28 2.84 -13.08 6.81
N ARG A 29 4.01 -13.49 7.31
CA ARG A 29 5.21 -13.66 6.47
C ARG A 29 4.94 -14.64 5.33
N THR A 30 5.40 -14.31 4.13
CA THR A 30 5.18 -15.18 2.96
C THR A 30 5.95 -16.48 3.16
N ILE A 31 5.25 -17.61 3.10
CA ILE A 31 5.84 -18.95 3.13
C ILE A 31 5.63 -19.56 1.74
N LYS A 32 6.71 -20.09 1.13
CA LYS A 32 6.67 -20.78 -0.18
C LYS A 32 6.11 -19.95 -1.36
N GLY A 33 6.22 -18.63 -1.31
CA GLY A 33 5.79 -17.74 -2.42
C GLY A 33 4.30 -17.40 -2.45
N ASP A 34 3.52 -17.81 -1.45
CA ASP A 34 2.09 -17.51 -1.35
C ASP A 34 1.82 -16.10 -0.79
N THR A 35 2.23 -15.08 -1.54
CA THR A 35 2.10 -13.67 -1.12
C THR A 35 0.64 -13.25 -1.08
N GLN A 36 -0.19 -13.72 -2.03
CA GLN A 36 -1.59 -13.31 -2.17
C GLN A 36 -2.45 -13.73 -0.97
N ASN A 37 -2.32 -14.97 -0.48
CA ASN A 37 -3.09 -15.38 0.69
C ASN A 37 -2.67 -14.61 1.95
N SER A 38 -1.38 -14.26 2.07
CA SER A 38 -0.90 -13.48 3.20
C SER A 38 -1.42 -12.04 3.18
N GLU A 39 -1.45 -11.39 2.01
CA GLU A 39 -2.01 -10.04 1.84
C GLU A 39 -3.51 -10.02 2.13
N ARG A 40 -4.24 -11.03 1.64
CA ARG A 40 -5.67 -11.15 1.90
C ARG A 40 -6.01 -11.24 3.38
N LYS A 41 -5.30 -12.08 4.15
CA LYS A 41 -5.49 -12.18 5.61
C LYS A 41 -5.25 -10.86 6.33
N VAL A 42 -4.28 -10.08 5.85
CA VAL A 42 -3.98 -8.77 6.40
C VAL A 42 -5.12 -7.80 6.13
N ILE A 43 -5.60 -7.72 4.90
CA ILE A 43 -6.74 -6.87 4.52
C ILE A 43 -7.99 -7.26 5.32
N GLU A 44 -8.31 -8.54 5.40
CA GLU A 44 -9.44 -9.07 6.20
C GLU A 44 -9.31 -8.64 7.68
N LYS A 45 -8.11 -8.67 8.25
CA LYS A 45 -7.91 -8.22 9.65
C LYS A 45 -8.16 -6.72 9.85
N ILE A 46 -7.74 -5.90 8.88
CA ILE A 46 -8.01 -4.45 8.91
C ILE A 46 -9.51 -4.21 8.74
N GLU A 47 -10.17 -4.95 7.84
CA GLU A 47 -11.61 -4.89 7.61
C GLU A 47 -12.41 -5.20 8.88
N GLU A 48 -12.10 -6.31 9.55
CA GLU A 48 -12.70 -6.68 10.85
C GLU A 48 -12.55 -5.55 11.88
N THR A 49 -11.38 -4.90 11.91
CA THR A 49 -11.12 -3.80 12.83
C THR A 49 -12.00 -2.59 12.49
N PHE A 50 -12.14 -2.24 11.21
CA PHE A 50 -13.00 -1.13 10.78
C PHE A 50 -14.47 -1.40 11.08
N ILE A 51 -14.94 -2.62 10.85
CA ILE A 51 -16.30 -3.05 11.21
C ILE A 51 -16.48 -2.95 12.74
N GLY A 52 -15.52 -3.43 13.53
CA GLY A 52 -15.55 -3.33 15.00
C GLY A 52 -15.53 -1.89 15.52
N MET A 53 -14.96 -0.95 14.77
CA MET A 53 -15.01 0.49 15.05
C MET A 53 -16.33 1.15 14.61
N GLY A 54 -17.23 0.41 13.94
CA GLY A 54 -18.47 0.95 13.38
C GLY A 54 -18.26 1.84 12.16
N LEU A 55 -17.15 1.68 11.43
CA LEU A 55 -16.84 2.48 10.25
C LEU A 55 -17.51 1.92 9.00
N THR A 56 -18.04 2.81 8.17
CA THR A 56 -18.48 2.48 6.80
C THR A 56 -17.33 2.64 5.83
N PHE A 57 -17.28 1.83 4.77
CA PHE A 57 -16.28 1.95 3.70
C PHE A 57 -16.77 1.21 2.46
N THR A 58 -16.16 1.49 1.32
CA THR A 58 -16.31 0.72 0.10
C THR A 58 -15.04 -0.11 -0.12
N PRO A 59 -15.11 -1.44 -0.11
CA PRO A 59 -13.93 -2.28 -0.38
C PRO A 59 -13.49 -2.15 -1.84
N ALA A 60 -12.21 -2.34 -2.10
CA ALA A 60 -11.70 -2.44 -3.47
C ALA A 60 -12.29 -3.66 -4.19
N GLY A 61 -12.65 -3.49 -5.46
CA GLY A 61 -12.81 -4.63 -6.36
C GLY A 61 -11.47 -5.31 -6.63
N SER A 62 -11.50 -6.55 -7.12
CA SER A 62 -10.28 -7.28 -7.51
C SER A 62 -9.40 -6.42 -8.42
N GLN A 63 -8.10 -6.36 -8.11
CA GLN A 63 -7.07 -5.62 -8.86
C GLN A 63 -7.24 -4.09 -8.89
N GLN A 64 -7.91 -3.49 -7.90
CA GLN A 64 -8.01 -2.03 -7.81
C GLN A 64 -7.18 -1.46 -6.66
N SER A 65 -6.72 -0.22 -6.86
CA SER A 65 -6.07 0.57 -5.81
C SER A 65 -7.05 0.92 -4.68
N LYS A 66 -6.50 1.19 -3.50
CA LYS A 66 -7.20 1.62 -2.28
C LYS A 66 -8.10 0.52 -1.75
N ASP A 67 -7.53 -0.39 -0.97
CA ASP A 67 -8.25 -1.51 -0.33
C ASP A 67 -9.53 -1.05 0.38
N PHE A 68 -9.49 0.13 1.01
CA PHE A 68 -10.65 0.75 1.66
C PHE A 68 -10.86 2.18 1.17
N ARG A 69 -12.03 2.46 0.62
CA ARG A 69 -12.41 3.78 0.10
C ARG A 69 -13.48 4.43 0.94
N ASN A 70 -13.41 5.76 1.03
CA ASN A 70 -14.37 6.58 1.75
C ASN A 70 -14.66 6.08 3.18
N VAL A 71 -13.60 5.70 3.90
CA VAL A 71 -13.68 5.18 5.27
C VAL A 71 -14.31 6.24 6.17
N GLY A 72 -15.36 5.84 6.90
CA GLY A 72 -16.18 6.71 7.75
C GLY A 72 -17.07 7.69 6.99
N GLY A 73 -17.18 7.59 5.65
CA GLY A 73 -17.99 8.51 4.83
C GLY A 73 -17.40 9.92 4.66
N ILE A 74 -16.10 10.09 4.96
CA ILE A 74 -15.43 11.40 5.00
C ILE A 74 -14.32 11.57 3.95
N GLY A 75 -14.26 10.71 2.94
CA GLY A 75 -13.26 10.75 1.87
C GLY A 75 -11.89 10.18 2.24
N LEU A 76 -11.74 9.53 3.41
CA LEU A 76 -10.50 8.86 3.79
C LEU A 76 -10.31 7.59 2.94
N ASN A 77 -9.24 7.52 2.15
CA ASN A 77 -8.85 6.29 1.46
C ASN A 77 -7.62 5.67 2.11
N ILE A 78 -7.64 4.34 2.22
CA ILE A 78 -6.57 3.56 2.84
C ILE A 78 -6.13 2.46 1.86
N GLU A 79 -4.82 2.32 1.72
CA GLU A 79 -4.18 1.18 1.06
C GLU A 79 -3.40 0.39 2.11
N VAL A 80 -3.51 -0.92 2.08
CA VAL A 80 -2.79 -1.82 2.96
C VAL A 80 -1.66 -2.47 2.18
N LYS A 81 -0.45 -2.41 2.73
CA LYS A 81 0.72 -3.10 2.19
C LYS A 81 1.29 -4.04 3.23
N LYS A 82 1.93 -5.09 2.76
CA LYS A 82 2.73 -5.97 3.60
C LYS A 82 4.08 -6.16 2.94
N THR A 83 5.13 -6.20 3.74
CA THR A 83 6.48 -6.48 3.25
C THR A 83 7.31 -7.19 4.30
N ASP A 84 8.11 -8.13 3.82
CA ASP A 84 9.18 -8.81 4.58
C ASP A 84 10.56 -8.21 4.27
N SER A 85 10.59 -7.17 3.44
CA SER A 85 11.77 -6.42 3.04
C SER A 85 11.59 -4.94 3.34
N PHE A 86 12.54 -4.12 2.90
CA PHE A 86 12.38 -2.66 2.97
C PHE A 86 11.66 -2.09 1.77
N GLU A 87 11.29 -2.90 0.78
CA GLU A 87 10.62 -2.43 -0.42
C GLU A 87 9.13 -2.73 -0.36
N ILE A 88 8.33 -1.75 -0.77
CA ILE A 88 6.91 -1.93 -1.10
C ILE A 88 6.70 -1.61 -2.57
N TYR A 89 5.66 -2.20 -3.17
CA TYR A 89 5.36 -2.10 -4.58
C TYR A 89 4.03 -1.38 -4.79
N PHE A 90 4.01 -0.44 -5.73
CA PHE A 90 2.81 0.21 -6.23
C PHE A 90 2.60 -0.23 -7.68
N ASN A 91 2.02 -1.42 -7.82
CA ASN A 91 1.66 -1.95 -9.13
C ASN A 91 0.45 -1.19 -9.65
N ASP A 92 0.52 -0.70 -10.88
CA ASP A 92 -0.59 -0.01 -11.57
C ASP A 92 -1.12 1.24 -10.84
N THR A 93 -0.41 1.70 -9.82
CA THR A 93 -0.84 2.73 -8.88
C THR A 93 0.31 3.65 -8.56
N CYS A 94 -0.01 4.92 -8.32
CA CYS A 94 0.94 5.92 -7.85
C CYS A 94 0.45 6.38 -6.47
N PRO A 95 1.32 6.43 -5.45
CA PRO A 95 0.95 7.01 -4.16
C PRO A 95 0.57 8.49 -4.34
N SER A 96 -0.29 9.00 -3.46
CA SER A 96 -0.68 10.41 -3.46
C SER A 96 -1.12 10.86 -2.08
N LYS A 97 -1.26 12.17 -1.89
CA LYS A 97 -1.76 12.77 -0.64
C LYS A 97 -3.14 12.27 -0.21
N ASP A 98 -3.93 11.76 -1.15
CA ASP A 98 -5.30 11.29 -0.94
C ASP A 98 -5.38 9.82 -0.48
N ILE A 99 -4.22 9.18 -0.24
CA ILE A 99 -4.11 7.78 0.17
C ILE A 99 -3.25 7.71 1.42
N ASN A 100 -3.79 7.11 2.48
CA ASN A 100 -3.01 6.74 3.64
C ASN A 100 -2.66 5.24 3.58
N TYR A 101 -1.44 4.91 3.93
CA TYR A 101 -0.91 3.55 3.86
C TYR A 101 -0.83 2.96 5.25
N ILE A 102 -1.29 1.71 5.39
CA ILE A 102 -1.07 0.86 6.55
C ILE A 102 -0.15 -0.26 6.10
N ILE A 103 1.09 -0.25 6.60
CA ILE A 103 2.14 -1.16 6.16
C ILE A 103 2.45 -2.12 7.29
N LEU A 104 2.29 -3.41 7.02
CA LEU A 104 2.71 -4.49 7.92
C LEU A 104 4.12 -4.92 7.54
N PHE A 105 5.10 -4.49 8.34
CA PHE A 105 6.48 -4.96 8.22
C PHE A 105 6.66 -6.22 9.05
N THR A 106 6.96 -7.35 8.42
CA THR A 106 7.01 -8.66 9.12
C THR A 106 8.25 -8.87 9.98
N GLY A 107 9.11 -7.86 10.08
CA GLY A 107 10.39 -7.96 10.75
C GLY A 107 11.49 -8.42 9.81
N LYS A 108 12.74 -8.14 10.20
CA LYS A 108 13.94 -8.57 9.47
C LYS A 108 14.99 -9.08 10.43
N GLU A 109 15.39 -10.32 10.22
CA GLU A 109 16.41 -11.01 11.00
C GLU A 109 17.75 -11.02 10.24
N TYR A 110 18.80 -10.56 10.90
CA TYR A 110 20.15 -10.49 10.39
C TYR A 110 20.99 -11.61 10.98
N LYS A 111 21.27 -12.64 10.19
CA LYS A 111 22.03 -13.83 10.63
C LYS A 111 23.39 -13.51 11.27
N ARG A 112 24.08 -12.47 10.78
CA ARG A 112 25.44 -12.11 11.22
C ARG A 112 25.48 -11.06 12.32
N LYS A 113 24.39 -10.28 12.46
CA LYS A 113 24.30 -9.18 13.42
C LYS A 113 22.91 -9.13 14.04
N PRO A 114 22.57 -10.10 14.90
CA PRO A 114 21.23 -10.20 15.51
C PRO A 114 20.80 -8.94 16.27
N GLU A 115 21.75 -8.16 16.76
CA GLU A 115 21.53 -6.85 17.39
C GLU A 115 20.86 -5.84 16.44
N ASN A 116 20.97 -6.03 15.13
CA ASN A 116 20.30 -5.20 14.12
C ASN A 116 18.93 -5.74 13.71
N ASN A 117 18.41 -6.79 14.35
CA ASN A 117 17.10 -7.34 14.04
C ASN A 117 16.01 -6.29 14.19
N ILE A 118 15.21 -6.08 13.15
CA ILE A 118 14.09 -5.14 13.23
C ILE A 118 12.84 -5.95 13.56
N PRO A 119 12.14 -5.64 14.66
CA PRO A 119 10.94 -6.37 15.03
C PRO A 119 9.79 -6.09 14.04
N PRO A 120 8.83 -7.03 13.93
CA PRO A 120 7.60 -6.78 13.19
C PRO A 120 6.84 -5.61 13.81
N GLN A 121 6.29 -4.76 12.96
CA GLN A 121 5.63 -3.53 13.40
C GLN A 121 4.66 -3.02 12.32
N LEU A 122 3.71 -2.19 12.74
CA LEU A 122 2.88 -1.39 11.86
C LEU A 122 3.58 -0.08 11.53
N CYS A 123 3.47 0.34 10.28
CA CYS A 123 3.95 1.62 9.81
C CYS A 123 2.82 2.35 9.07
N PHE A 124 2.62 3.63 9.40
CA PHE A 124 1.53 4.45 8.89
C PHE A 124 2.10 5.65 8.16
N ILE A 125 1.79 5.78 6.86
CA ILE A 125 2.44 6.75 5.97
C ILE A 125 1.38 7.40 5.10
N ASN A 126 1.43 8.73 4.92
CA ASN A 126 0.63 9.38 3.88
C ASN A 126 1.36 9.26 2.52
N GLY A 127 0.63 8.96 1.45
CA GLY A 127 1.24 8.71 0.14
C GLY A 127 2.11 9.86 -0.41
N GLU A 128 1.85 11.10 -0.01
CA GLU A 128 2.70 12.26 -0.34
C GLU A 128 4.15 12.07 0.13
N GLN A 129 4.37 11.35 1.23
CA GLN A 129 5.71 11.11 1.78
C GLN A 129 6.57 10.25 0.86
N PHE A 130 5.98 9.43 -0.02
CA PHE A 130 6.72 8.66 -1.02
C PHE A 130 7.11 9.48 -2.26
N LEU A 131 6.50 10.66 -2.44
CA LEU A 131 6.72 11.52 -3.59
C LEU A 131 7.69 12.67 -3.28
N ALA A 132 7.91 12.96 -2.00
CA ALA A 132 8.65 14.13 -1.54
C ALA A 132 10.07 14.26 -2.12
N ASP A 133 10.73 13.14 -2.41
CA ASP A 133 12.08 13.09 -2.99
C ASP A 133 12.12 12.56 -4.43
N ALA A 134 10.95 12.47 -5.10
CA ALA A 134 10.80 11.88 -6.42
C ALA A 134 10.13 12.85 -7.42
N PRO A 135 10.76 14.02 -7.72
CA PRO A 135 10.15 15.04 -8.60
C PRO A 135 9.91 14.54 -10.03
N TRP A 136 10.62 13.49 -10.46
CA TRP A 136 10.49 12.87 -11.78
C TRP A 136 9.19 12.06 -11.95
N ILE A 137 8.44 11.78 -10.88
CA ILE A 137 7.24 10.93 -10.93
C ILE A 137 6.16 11.53 -11.82
N GLU A 138 5.97 12.85 -11.79
CA GLU A 138 4.92 13.50 -12.58
C GLU A 138 5.17 13.34 -14.08
N ASP A 139 6.39 13.63 -14.54
CA ASP A 139 6.81 13.47 -15.93
C ASP A 139 6.71 12.00 -16.37
N TYR A 140 7.20 11.07 -15.53
CA TYR A 140 7.12 9.63 -15.81
C TYR A 140 5.67 9.15 -16.01
N ILE A 141 4.74 9.59 -15.16
CA ILE A 141 3.32 9.23 -15.27
C ILE A 141 2.68 9.87 -16.51
N ALA A 142 3.08 11.10 -16.86
CA ALA A 142 2.61 11.78 -18.06
C ALA A 142 3.06 11.03 -19.34
N GLU A 143 4.34 10.67 -19.44
CA GLU A 143 4.89 9.90 -20.57
C GLU A 143 4.22 8.53 -20.71
N LEU A 144 4.03 7.82 -19.59
CA LEU A 144 3.28 6.56 -19.56
C LEU A 144 1.85 6.71 -20.04
N THR A 145 1.19 7.83 -19.72
CA THR A 145 -0.18 8.10 -20.16
C THR A 145 -0.23 8.28 -21.67
N VAL A 146 0.72 9.01 -22.25
CA VAL A 146 0.85 9.13 -23.72
C VAL A 146 1.04 7.75 -24.37
N LEU A 147 1.90 6.89 -23.81
CA LEU A 147 2.08 5.53 -24.31
C LEU A 147 0.81 4.68 -24.21
N LYS A 148 0.07 4.78 -23.10
CA LYS A 148 -1.21 4.09 -22.91
C LYS A 148 -2.24 4.56 -23.94
N ASP A 149 -2.34 5.86 -24.19
CA ASP A 149 -3.30 6.40 -25.14
C ASP A 149 -2.95 6.07 -26.59
N LYS A 150 -1.65 5.91 -26.89
CA LYS A 150 -1.19 5.49 -28.20
C LYS A 150 -1.39 4.01 -28.47
N TYR A 151 -1.14 3.13 -27.49
CA TYR A 151 -1.06 1.69 -27.73
C TYR A 151 -2.12 0.83 -27.02
N ALA A 152 -2.83 1.37 -26.03
CA ALA A 152 -3.62 0.56 -25.10
C ALA A 152 -5.03 1.11 -24.78
N ARG A 153 -5.38 2.31 -25.24
CA ARG A 153 -6.67 2.98 -24.97
C ARG A 153 -7.24 3.62 -26.23
N GLY A 154 -8.54 3.91 -26.20
CA GLY A 154 -9.25 4.64 -27.25
C GLY A 154 -9.26 3.95 -28.62
N GLU A 155 -9.51 4.74 -29.66
CA GLU A 155 -9.56 4.29 -31.06
C GLU A 155 -8.18 3.81 -31.55
N ASN A 156 -7.09 4.39 -31.07
CA ASN A 156 -5.73 4.02 -31.46
C ASN A 156 -5.46 2.52 -31.24
N LYS A 157 -5.89 1.97 -30.09
CA LYS A 157 -5.78 0.53 -29.80
C LYS A 157 -6.50 -0.33 -30.85
N LYS A 158 -7.70 0.09 -31.29
CA LYS A 158 -8.52 -0.69 -32.24
C LYS A 158 -7.90 -0.75 -33.64
N GLN A 159 -7.05 0.22 -33.97
CA GLN A 159 -6.36 0.30 -35.25
C GLN A 159 -5.08 -0.56 -35.29
N LEU A 160 -4.60 -1.05 -34.14
CA LEU A 160 -3.44 -1.94 -34.08
C LEU A 160 -3.82 -3.33 -34.63
N LYS A 161 -3.06 -3.79 -35.62
CA LYS A 161 -3.25 -5.10 -36.27
C LYS A 161 -2.36 -6.17 -35.64
N GLY A 162 -2.78 -7.43 -35.77
CA GLY A 162 -2.04 -8.59 -35.29
C GLY A 162 -2.60 -9.18 -34.00
N ILE A 163 -2.07 -10.33 -33.58
CA ILE A 163 -2.54 -11.08 -32.40
C ILE A 163 -2.02 -10.54 -31.07
N MET A 164 -1.03 -9.64 -31.11
CA MET A 164 -0.40 -9.09 -29.92
C MET A 164 -1.11 -7.82 -29.44
N SER A 165 -1.13 -7.62 -28.13
CA SER A 165 -1.55 -6.36 -27.52
C SER A 165 -0.63 -5.99 -26.37
N VAL A 166 -0.54 -4.70 -26.07
CA VAL A 166 0.27 -4.17 -24.97
C VAL A 166 -0.58 -3.24 -24.12
N TYR A 167 -0.29 -3.23 -22.82
CA TYR A 167 -0.79 -2.20 -21.92
C TYR A 167 0.41 -1.71 -21.10
N PRO A 168 0.96 -0.52 -21.40
CA PRO A 168 2.04 0.06 -20.60
C PRO A 168 1.57 0.27 -19.15
N ARG A 169 2.33 -0.22 -18.17
CA ARG A 169 1.98 -0.17 -16.74
C ARG A 169 3.19 0.27 -15.91
N PRO A 170 3.03 1.21 -14.97
CA PRO A 170 4.08 1.49 -14.01
C PRO A 170 4.14 0.39 -12.95
N THR A 171 5.37 0.07 -12.54
CA THR A 171 5.65 -0.62 -11.28
C THR A 171 6.59 0.28 -10.51
N LEU A 172 6.04 1.08 -9.60
CA LEU A 172 6.82 1.91 -8.71
C LEU A 172 7.18 1.12 -7.46
N LYS A 173 8.31 1.46 -6.84
CA LYS A 173 8.74 0.88 -5.56
C LYS A 173 9.23 1.99 -4.66
N ALA A 174 9.01 1.84 -3.36
CA ALA A 174 9.59 2.73 -2.35
C ALA A 174 10.30 1.93 -1.27
N ASN A 175 11.37 2.51 -0.74
CA ASN A 175 12.07 1.98 0.42
C ASN A 175 11.45 2.55 1.70
N VAL A 176 10.98 1.69 2.60
CA VAL A 176 10.31 2.09 3.85
C VAL A 176 11.23 2.10 5.07
N SER A 177 12.53 1.83 4.90
CA SER A 177 13.46 1.62 6.03
C SER A 177 13.64 2.84 6.93
N SER A 178 13.43 4.06 6.42
CA SER A 178 13.46 5.32 7.18
C SER A 178 12.23 5.51 8.07
N PHE A 179 11.14 4.78 7.81
CA PHE A 179 9.89 4.86 8.57
C PHE A 179 9.75 3.75 9.61
N LEU A 180 10.74 2.85 9.71
CA LEU A 180 10.74 1.74 10.67
C LEU A 180 11.50 2.13 11.94
N VAL A 181 10.93 1.76 13.09
CA VAL A 181 11.60 1.84 14.39
C VAL A 181 12.65 0.73 14.48
N ARG A 182 13.90 1.12 14.78
CA ARG A 182 15.02 0.19 14.98
C ARG A 182 15.29 -0.01 16.47
N PRO A 183 15.81 -1.19 16.89
CA PRO A 183 16.32 -1.33 18.24
C PRO A 183 17.41 -0.29 18.49
N SER A 184 17.38 0.30 19.69
CA SER A 184 18.45 1.17 20.20
C SER A 184 19.66 0.34 20.63
#